data_AF-A0A2N2HUF0-F1
#
_entry.id   AF-A0A2N2HUF0-F1
#
_cell.length_a   1.000
_cell.length_b   1.000
_cell.length_c   1.000
_cell.angle_alpha   90.00
_cell.angle_beta   90.00
_cell.angle_gamma   90.00
#
_symmetry.space_group_name_H-M   'P 1'
#
loop_
_entity.id
_entity.type
_entity.pdbx_description
1 polymer ?
#
loop_
_entity_poly.entity_id
_entity_poly.type
_entity_poly.pdbx_seq_one_letter_code
_entity_poly.pdbx_strand_id
1 'polypeptide(L)'
;MKKVLFSGVPFDKGEITLALESGVDAVIVEREHVAAVQALSKIPVLSAEDQPYILLSSKADEEEAVRLLNQGRDVILREGWEIIPVENILAQSDRLAVETASLDRARL
;
A
#
# COMPACT_ATOMS: atom_id res chain seq x y z
N MET A 1 -8.01 3.97 12.89
CA MET A 1 -6.67 3.41 13.16
C MET A 1 -5.92 3.38 11.83
N LYS A 2 -4.62 3.73 11.82
CA LYS A 2 -3.77 3.56 10.64
C LYS A 2 -3.63 2.06 10.36
N LYS A 3 -3.69 1.65 9.08
CA LYS A 3 -3.47 0.26 8.66
C LYS A 3 -2.02 0.08 8.23
N VAL A 4 -1.44 -1.09 8.51
CA VAL A 4 -0.12 -1.51 8.06
C VAL A 4 -0.27 -2.59 7.01
N LEU A 5 0.18 -2.30 5.78
CA LEU A 5 0.20 -3.25 4.69
C LEU A 5 1.64 -3.68 4.44
N PHE A 6 1.87 -4.98 4.28
CA PHE A 6 3.18 -5.51 3.90
C PHE A 6 3.22 -5.86 2.42
N SER A 7 4.15 -5.27 1.68
CA SER A 7 4.36 -5.58 0.26
C SER A 7 5.51 -6.57 0.11
N GLY A 8 5.18 -7.84 -0.14
CA GLY A 8 6.16 -8.91 -0.41
C GLY A 8 6.27 -9.17 -1.90
N VAL A 9 6.76 -8.18 -2.64
CA VAL A 9 7.04 -8.25 -4.09
C VAL A 9 8.49 -7.82 -4.30
N PRO A 10 9.41 -8.73 -4.65
CA PRO A 10 9.15 -10.12 -5.04
C PRO A 10 8.69 -11.03 -3.88
N PHE A 11 7.93 -12.06 -4.19
CA PHE A 11 7.44 -13.01 -3.18
C PHE A 11 8.57 -13.76 -2.47
N ASP A 12 8.60 -13.62 -1.14
CA ASP A 12 9.37 -14.47 -0.23
C ASP A 12 8.42 -15.08 0.82
N LYS A 13 8.38 -16.41 0.89
CA LYS A 13 7.50 -17.12 1.80
C LYS A 13 7.83 -16.84 3.28
N GLY A 14 9.12 -16.70 3.60
CA GLY A 14 9.58 -16.41 4.95
C GLY A 14 9.12 -15.03 5.42
N GLU A 15 9.32 -14.01 4.58
CA GLU A 15 8.88 -12.65 4.87
C GLU A 15 7.36 -12.53 4.99
N ILE A 16 6.61 -13.17 4.08
CA ILE A 16 5.14 -13.19 4.14
C ILE A 16 4.65 -13.86 5.43
N THR A 17 5.25 -15.00 5.80
CA THR A 17 4.87 -15.70 7.04
C THR A 17 5.15 -14.81 8.26
N LEU A 18 6.32 -14.19 8.30
CA LEU A 18 6.69 -13.26 9.37
C LEU A 18 5.73 -12.07 9.45
N ALA A 19 5.33 -11.49 8.31
CA ALA A 19 4.39 -10.38 8.27
C ALA A 19 3.00 -10.79 8.81
N LEU A 20 2.49 -11.96 8.42
CA LEU A 20 1.24 -12.50 8.93
C LEU A 20 1.28 -12.74 10.45
N GLU A 21 2.38 -13.31 10.96
CA GLU A 21 2.60 -13.54 12.40
C GLU A 21 2.76 -12.23 13.19
N SER A 22 3.27 -11.18 12.53
CA SER A 22 3.47 -9.85 13.11
C SER A 22 2.19 -9.01 13.16
N GLY A 23 1.09 -9.50 12.60
CA GLY A 23 -0.23 -8.86 12.70
C GLY A 23 -0.43 -7.66 11.76
N VAL A 24 0.11 -7.72 10.54
CA VAL A 24 -0.20 -6.72 9.50
C VAL A 24 -1.69 -6.76 9.12
N ASP A 25 -2.23 -5.65 8.63
CA ASP A 25 -3.65 -5.52 8.27
C ASP A 25 -3.98 -6.11 6.89
N ALA A 26 -3.00 -6.16 5.99
CA ALA A 26 -3.07 -6.87 4.71
C ALA A 26 -1.67 -7.19 4.19
N VAL A 27 -1.60 -8.13 3.25
CA VAL A 27 -0.38 -8.43 2.48
C VAL A 27 -0.63 -8.19 1.00
N ILE A 28 0.36 -7.67 0.29
CA ILE A 28 0.36 -7.49 -1.15
C ILE A 28 1.42 -8.42 -1.75
N VAL A 29 1.01 -9.25 -2.71
CA VAL A 29 1.87 -10.22 -3.41
C VAL A 29 1.54 -10.23 -4.90
N GLU A 30 2.41 -10.83 -5.72
CA GLU A 30 2.11 -11.10 -7.13
C GLU A 30 0.87 -12.01 -7.23
N ARG A 31 0.06 -11.81 -8.29
CA ARG A 31 -1.24 -12.48 -8.46
C ARG A 31 -1.13 -14.00 -8.37
N GLU A 32 -0.05 -14.58 -8.87
CA GLU A 32 0.18 -16.02 -8.85
C GLU A 32 0.30 -16.61 -7.44
N HIS A 33 0.69 -15.81 -6.45
CA HIS A 33 0.84 -16.22 -5.05
C HIS A 33 -0.39 -15.95 -4.18
N VAL A 34 -1.35 -15.14 -4.65
CA VAL A 34 -2.53 -14.74 -3.87
C VAL A 34 -3.28 -15.95 -3.28
N ALA A 35 -3.61 -16.95 -4.10
CA ALA A 35 -4.36 -18.12 -3.63
C ALA A 35 -3.60 -18.92 -2.56
N ALA A 36 -2.28 -19.05 -2.70
CA ALA A 36 -1.44 -19.78 -1.75
C ALA A 36 -1.34 -19.05 -0.40
N VAL A 37 -1.17 -17.72 -0.42
CA VAL A 37 -1.10 -16.91 0.80
C VAL A 37 -2.47 -16.79 1.47
N GLN A 38 -3.56 -16.69 0.69
CA GLN A 38 -4.93 -16.64 1.21
C GLN A 38 -5.28 -17.90 2.01
N ALA A 39 -4.75 -19.07 1.64
CA ALA A 39 -4.96 -20.32 2.39
C ALA A 39 -4.31 -20.31 3.79
N LEU A 40 -3.33 -19.43 4.02
CA LEU A 40 -2.60 -19.28 5.28
C LEU A 40 -3.06 -18.06 6.10
N SER A 41 -3.85 -17.18 5.48
CA SER A 41 -4.17 -15.86 6.00
C SER A 41 -5.65 -15.75 6.43
N LYS A 42 -5.89 -14.96 7.48
CA LYS A 42 -7.25 -14.49 7.85
C LYS A 42 -7.49 -13.03 7.48
N ILE A 43 -6.45 -12.34 7.00
CA ILE A 43 -6.49 -10.93 6.58
C ILE A 43 -6.56 -10.85 5.04
N PRO A 44 -6.91 -9.69 4.47
CA PRO A 44 -6.87 -9.48 3.03
C PRO A 44 -5.50 -9.80 2.41
N VAL A 45 -5.53 -10.53 1.30
CA VAL A 45 -4.38 -10.75 0.41
C VAL A 45 -4.69 -10.04 -0.89
N LEU A 46 -3.90 -9.05 -1.24
CA LEU A 46 -4.09 -8.17 -2.39
C LEU A 46 -3.11 -8.55 -3.49
N SER A 47 -3.56 -8.54 -4.74
CA SER A 47 -2.67 -8.64 -5.91
C SER A 47 -2.04 -7.28 -6.17
N ALA A 48 -0.71 -7.25 -6.30
CA ALA A 48 0.05 -6.06 -6.64
C ALA A 48 -0.42 -5.45 -7.97
N GLU A 49 -0.76 -6.29 -8.93
CA GLU A 49 -1.19 -5.91 -10.27
C GLU A 49 -2.59 -5.28 -10.30
N ASP A 50 -3.39 -5.45 -9.25
CA ASP A 50 -4.68 -4.76 -9.10
C ASP A 50 -4.55 -3.40 -8.38
N GLN A 51 -3.41 -3.15 -7.72
CA GLN A 51 -3.18 -1.91 -6.97
C GLN A 51 -2.66 -0.79 -7.88
N PRO A 52 -3.25 0.42 -7.82
CA PRO A 52 -2.71 1.58 -8.50
C PRO A 52 -1.54 2.14 -7.69
N TYR A 53 -0.34 1.90 -8.20
CA TYR A 53 0.88 2.50 -7.70
C TYR A 53 1.21 3.80 -8.42
N ILE A 54 1.51 4.86 -7.66
CA ILE A 54 1.88 6.17 -8.21
C ILE A 54 3.22 6.59 -7.62
N LEU A 55 4.17 6.95 -8.48
CA LEU A 55 5.37 7.67 -8.07
C LEU A 55 5.05 9.16 -8.05
N LEU A 56 5.02 9.76 -6.87
CA LEU A 56 4.61 11.16 -6.71
C LEU A 56 5.79 12.10 -7.04
N SER A 57 5.87 12.55 -8.30
CA SER A 57 6.98 13.38 -8.80
C SER A 57 6.55 14.77 -9.27
N SER A 58 5.25 14.98 -9.46
CA SER A 58 4.68 16.18 -10.03
C SER A 58 3.26 16.44 -9.51
N LYS A 59 2.74 17.63 -9.80
CA LYS A 59 1.35 17.97 -9.47
C LYS A 59 0.33 17.10 -10.22
N ALA A 60 0.65 16.67 -11.44
CA ALA A 60 -0.21 15.79 -12.22
C ALA A 60 -0.37 14.41 -11.56
N ASP A 61 0.68 13.90 -10.92
CA ASP A 61 0.63 12.63 -10.18
C ASP A 61 -0.28 12.74 -8.93
N GLU A 62 -0.27 13.90 -8.25
CA GLU A 62 -1.16 14.20 -7.14
C GLU A 62 -2.63 14.22 -7.59
N GLU A 63 -2.92 14.90 -8.71
CA GLU A 63 -4.26 14.99 -9.29
C GLU A 63 -4.77 13.61 -9.74
N GLU A 64 -3.90 12.77 -10.30
CA GLU A 64 -4.24 11.40 -10.68
C GLU A 64 -4.54 10.53 -9.45
N ALA A 65 -3.74 10.64 -8.37
CA ALA A 65 -4.01 9.94 -7.12
C ALA A 65 -5.40 10.32 -6.58
N VAL A 66 -5.70 11.62 -6.50
CA VAL A 66 -7.01 12.13 -6.06
C VAL A 66 -8.13 11.64 -6.96
N ARG A 67 -7.93 11.62 -8.28
CA ARG A 67 -8.94 11.13 -9.23
C ARG A 67 -9.28 9.67 -8.97
N LEU A 68 -8.28 8.81 -8.77
CA LEU A 68 -8.49 7.39 -8.47
C LEU A 68 -9.15 7.17 -7.11
N LEU A 69 -8.75 7.95 -6.10
CA LEU A 69 -9.36 7.92 -4.76
C LEU A 69 -10.83 8.30 -4.80
N ASN A 70 -11.20 9.33 -5.57
CA ASN A 70 -12.58 9.77 -5.77
C ASN A 70 -13.44 8.73 -6.52
N GLN A 71 -12.81 7.80 -7.24
CA GLN A 71 -13.48 6.64 -7.85
C GLN A 71 -13.64 5.47 -6.86
N GLY A 72 -13.24 5.65 -5.61
CA GLY A 72 -13.33 4.63 -4.56
C GLY A 72 -12.22 3.58 -4.61
N ARG A 73 -11.13 3.83 -5.36
CA ARG A 73 -9.95 2.97 -5.36
C ARG A 73 -9.03 3.31 -4.20
N ASP A 74 -8.35 2.31 -3.67
CA ASP A 74 -7.25 2.50 -2.73
C ASP A 74 -5.97 2.74 -3.55
N VAL A 75 -5.23 3.81 -3.24
CA VAL A 75 -4.02 4.22 -3.98
C VAL A 75 -2.79 4.04 -3.12
N ILE A 76 -1.70 3.54 -3.72
CA ILE A 76 -0.43 3.36 -3.03
C ILE A 76 0.61 4.28 -3.66
N LEU A 77 1.12 5.24 -2.88
CA LEU A 77 2.25 6.04 -3.31
C LEU A 77 3.55 5.26 -3.12
N ARG A 78 4.33 5.15 -4.19
CA ARG A 78 5.69 4.59 -4.16
C ARG A 78 6.61 5.49 -3.34
N GLU A 79 7.68 4.91 -2.79
CA GLU A 79 8.71 5.68 -2.10
C GLU A 79 9.21 6.89 -2.94
N GLY A 80 9.59 7.97 -2.24
CA GLY A 80 10.01 9.23 -2.85
C GLY A 80 9.01 10.39 -2.68
N TRP A 81 7.88 10.15 -2.03
CA TRP A 81 6.90 11.20 -1.71
C TRP A 81 7.37 12.14 -0.58
N GLU A 82 6.87 13.38 -0.62
CA GLU A 82 7.08 14.41 0.41
C GLU A 82 5.84 14.59 1.30
N ILE A 83 6.01 15.19 2.48
CA ILE A 83 4.92 15.33 3.46
C ILE A 83 3.78 16.20 2.93
N ILE A 84 4.12 17.37 2.36
CA ILE A 84 3.11 18.36 1.94
C ILE A 84 2.16 17.78 0.85
N PRO A 85 2.66 17.15 -0.23
CA PRO A 85 1.80 16.50 -1.20
C PRO A 85 0.93 15.37 -0.61
N VAL A 86 1.47 14.56 0.31
CA VAL A 86 0.70 13.50 0.98
C VAL A 86 -0.46 14.07 1.79
N GLU A 87 -0.21 15.12 2.58
CA GLU A 87 -1.25 15.81 3.35
C GLU A 87 -2.36 16.39 2.46
N ASN A 88 -2.00 16.94 1.29
CA ASN A 88 -2.98 17.46 0.33
C ASN A 88 -3.92 16.36 -0.21
N ILE A 89 -3.40 15.15 -0.43
CA ILE A 89 -4.20 14.02 -0.89
C ILE A 89 -5.05 13.47 0.26
N LEU A 90 -4.48 13.34 1.47
CA LEU A 90 -5.20 12.90 2.66
C LEU A 90 -6.36 13.82 3.06
N ALA A 91 -6.26 15.11 2.75
CA ALA A 91 -7.36 16.06 2.94
C ALA A 91 -8.60 15.74 2.09
N GLN A 92 -8.47 14.88 1.07
CA GLN A 92 -9.53 14.54 0.12
C GLN A 92 -10.02 13.09 0.27
N SER A 93 -9.21 12.18 0.84
CA SER A 93 -9.58 10.77 0.99
C SER A 93 -8.76 10.08 2.09
N ASP A 94 -9.38 9.11 2.75
CA ASP A 94 -8.77 8.21 3.75
C ASP A 94 -8.28 6.87 3.17
N ARG A 95 -8.37 6.70 1.84
CA ARG A 95 -7.99 5.48 1.10
C ARG A 95 -6.55 5.48 0.58
N LEU A 96 -5.73 6.42 1.02
CA LEU A 96 -4.34 6.55 0.63
C LEU A 96 -3.45 5.65 1.49
N ALA A 97 -2.61 4.85 0.84
CA ALA A 97 -1.46 4.21 1.45
C ALA A 97 -0.16 4.80 0.86
N VAL A 98 0.92 4.73 1.63
CA VAL A 98 2.23 5.23 1.23
C VAL A 98 3.29 4.21 1.58
N GLU A 99 4.23 3.96 0.68
CA GLU A 99 5.40 3.13 0.99
C GLU A 99 6.35 3.89 1.92
N THR A 100 6.90 3.19 2.91
CA THR A 100 7.77 3.80 3.92
C THR A 100 8.98 2.91 4.16
N ALA A 101 10.17 3.47 4.01
CA ALA A 101 11.43 2.78 4.30
C ALA A 101 11.73 2.64 5.81
N SER A 102 10.97 3.30 6.69
CA SER A 102 11.19 3.25 8.14
C SER A 102 9.95 3.59 8.96
N LEU A 103 9.95 3.15 10.22
CA LEU A 103 8.91 3.49 11.19
C LEU A 103 8.80 5.00 11.42
N ASP A 104 9.93 5.71 11.46
CA ASP A 104 9.93 7.17 11.62
C ASP A 104 9.24 7.85 10.44
N ARG A 105 9.42 7.32 9.22
CA ARG A 105 8.72 7.83 8.04
C ARG A 105 7.24 7.45 8.02
N ALA A 106 6.85 6.30 8.59
CA ALA A 106 5.46 5.87 8.70
C ALA A 106 4.66 6.62 9.78
N ARG A 107 5.36 7.27 10.72
CA ARG A 107 4.75 7.91 11.89
C ARG A 107 4.14 9.29 11.65
N LEU A 108 4.35 9.89 10.47
CA LEU A 108 3.82 11.20 10.06
C LEU A 108 2.61 11.68 10.87
#